data_AF-A0A1D2JN63-F1
#
_entry.id   AF-A0A1D2JN63-F1
#
_cell.length_a   1.000
_cell.length_b   1.000
_cell.length_c   1.000
_cell.angle_alpha   90.00
_cell.angle_beta   90.00
_cell.angle_gamma   90.00
#
_symmetry.space_group_name_H-M   'P 1'
#
loop_
_entity.id
_entity.type
_entity.pdbx_description
1 polymer ?
#
loop_
_entity_poly.entity_id
_entity_poly.type
_entity_poly.pdbx_seq_one_letter_code
_entity_poly.pdbx_strand_id
1 'polypeptide(L)'
;MHIRPTYNPETKEFIHIEVPRVKRSISKAPLSNYNVRSIEIEGGYRGAVKAHSHYPVRKCLLQSERPSHRLANLEYSCIVLNNITFNDKETVRPIFYRLSLAEMVVPYGNPEHSHQRKHAFDLGEYGGG
;
A
#
# COMPACT_ATOMS: atom_id res chain seq x y z
N MET A 1 25.46 10.24 -8.92
CA MET A 1 26.15 9.82 -7.69
C MET A 1 25.10 9.21 -6.78
N HIS A 2 25.17 7.91 -6.51
CA HIS A 2 24.22 7.26 -5.59
C HIS A 2 24.71 7.51 -4.16
N ILE A 3 24.04 8.36 -3.39
CA ILE A 3 24.35 8.65 -1.98
C ILE A 3 23.10 8.46 -1.13
N ARG A 4 23.27 8.26 0.18
CA ARG A 4 22.15 8.10 1.12
C ARG A 4 22.34 9.04 2.30
N PRO A 5 21.67 10.20 2.32
CA PRO A 5 21.74 11.11 3.44
C PRO A 5 20.86 10.60 4.60
N THR A 6 21.33 10.82 5.83
CA THR A 6 20.57 10.63 7.06
C THR A 6 20.16 12.00 7.59
N TYR A 7 18.87 12.18 7.81
CA TYR A 7 18.27 13.43 8.25
C TYR A 7 17.73 13.26 9.67
N ASN A 8 18.04 14.22 10.55
CA ASN A 8 17.46 14.29 11.88
C ASN A 8 16.18 15.12 11.83
N PRO A 9 14.99 14.53 12.09
CA PRO A 9 13.72 15.25 12.04
C PRO A 9 13.56 16.28 13.17
N GLU A 10 14.22 16.10 14.31
CA GLU A 10 14.13 17.02 15.46
C GLU A 10 14.93 18.30 15.22
N THR A 11 16.21 18.16 14.87
CA THR A 11 17.10 19.30 14.61
C THR A 11 16.92 19.89 13.21
N LYS A 12 16.27 19.14 12.30
CA LYS A 12 16.04 19.48 10.90
C LYS A 12 17.31 19.62 10.06
N GLU A 13 18.31 18.77 10.34
CA GLU A 13 19.62 18.82 9.70
C GLU A 13 20.06 17.46 9.18
N PHE A 14 20.93 17.47 8.15
CA PHE A 14 21.60 16.26 7.69
C PHE A 14 22.79 15.96 8.60
N ILE A 15 22.77 14.79 9.22
CA ILE A 15 23.79 14.40 10.22
C ILE A 15 24.83 13.43 9.65
N HIS A 16 24.52 12.75 8.55
CA HIS A 16 25.42 11.79 7.93
C HIS A 16 25.10 11.60 6.45
N ILE A 17 26.10 11.20 5.64
CA ILE A 17 25.90 10.81 4.25
C ILE A 17 26.73 9.56 3.98
N GLU A 18 26.05 8.49 3.59
CA GLU A 18 26.72 7.28 3.13
C GLU A 18 27.04 7.40 1.64
N VAL A 19 28.32 7.19 1.33
CA VAL A 19 28.84 7.14 -0.04
C VAL A 19 29.29 5.70 -0.34
N PRO A 20 28.73 5.04 -1.37
CA PRO A 20 29.13 3.69 -1.71
C PRO A 20 30.57 3.66 -2.22
N ARG A 21 31.26 2.54 -1.96
CA ARG A 21 32.63 2.32 -2.46
C ARG A 21 32.73 2.49 -3.97
N VAL A 22 31.74 1.99 -4.71
CA VAL A 22 31.64 2.14 -6.17
C VAL A 22 30.67 3.28 -6.51
N LYS A 23 31.21 4.36 -7.05
CA LYS A 23 30.40 5.51 -7.49
C LYS A 23 29.73 5.20 -8.83
N ARG A 24 28.42 5.45 -8.90
CA ARG A 24 27.63 5.35 -10.14
C ARG A 24 27.18 6.74 -10.58
N SER A 25 27.39 7.06 -11.86
CA SER A 25 26.84 8.26 -12.49
C SER A 25 25.31 8.17 -12.57
N ILE A 26 24.64 9.31 -12.78
CA ILE A 26 23.20 9.32 -13.02
C ILE A 26 22.93 8.63 -14.37
N SER A 27 21.86 7.84 -14.46
CA SER A 27 21.45 7.20 -15.71
C SER A 27 21.11 8.27 -16.76
N LYS A 28 21.56 8.05 -17.99
CA LYS A 28 21.20 8.89 -19.16
C LYS A 28 20.06 8.30 -19.98
N ALA A 29 19.51 7.16 -19.56
CA ALA A 29 18.36 6.56 -20.21
C ALA A 29 17.13 7.49 -20.08
N PRO A 30 16.20 7.45 -21.05
CA PRO A 30 14.93 8.17 -20.94
C PRO A 30 14.16 7.75 -19.67
N LEU A 31 13.37 8.69 -19.14
CA LEU A 31 12.53 8.45 -17.96
C LEU A 31 11.45 7.41 -18.28
N SER A 32 11.24 6.46 -17.38
CA SER A 32 10.12 5.51 -17.48
C SER A 32 8.86 6.14 -16.90
N ASN A 33 8.15 6.91 -17.73
CA ASN A 33 6.94 7.60 -17.33
C ASN A 33 5.70 6.75 -17.64
N TYR A 34 4.71 6.78 -16.76
CA TYR A 34 3.46 6.01 -16.87
C TYR A 34 2.20 6.89 -16.88
N ASN A 35 2.37 8.19 -17.06
CA ASN A 35 1.24 9.11 -17.12
C ASN A 35 0.63 9.13 -18.53
N VAL A 36 -0.58 9.67 -18.65
CA VAL A 36 -1.34 9.70 -19.90
C VAL A 36 -0.50 10.33 -21.02
N ARG A 37 0.01 11.55 -20.77
CA ARG A 37 0.78 12.33 -21.74
C ARG A 37 2.06 11.63 -22.20
N SER A 38 2.78 10.93 -21.31
CA SER A 38 4.01 10.24 -21.69
C SER A 38 3.74 9.04 -22.59
N ILE A 39 2.66 8.29 -22.31
CA ILE A 39 2.25 7.14 -23.12
C ILE A 39 1.84 7.59 -24.53
N GLU A 40 1.13 8.72 -24.65
CA GLU A 40 0.77 9.31 -25.94
C GLU A 40 1.98 9.64 -26.81
N ILE A 41 3.07 10.10 -26.19
CA ILE A 41 4.32 10.46 -26.87
C ILE A 41 5.14 9.22 -27.24
N GLU A 42 5.20 8.21 -26.37
CA GLU A 42 6.10 7.05 -26.53
C GLU A 42 5.58 5.97 -27.48
N GLY A 43 4.26 5.79 -27.60
CA GLY A 43 3.71 4.71 -28.43
C GLY A 43 2.20 4.61 -28.53
N GLY A 44 1.45 5.52 -27.90
CA GLY A 44 0.00 5.54 -27.91
C GLY A 44 -0.63 4.43 -27.05
N TYR A 45 -1.96 4.40 -27.02
CA TYR A 45 -2.72 3.45 -26.22
C TYR A 45 -3.00 2.15 -26.94
N ARG A 46 -3.29 1.10 -26.17
CA ARG A 46 -3.96 -0.08 -26.70
C ARG A 46 -5.31 0.32 -27.31
N GLY A 47 -5.74 -0.43 -28.34
CA GLY A 47 -7.04 -0.24 -28.97
C GLY A 47 -8.19 -0.32 -27.97
N ALA A 48 -9.33 0.29 -28.32
CA ALA A 48 -10.50 0.36 -27.46
C ALA A 48 -10.94 -1.05 -26.99
N VAL A 49 -10.96 -1.24 -25.67
CA VAL A 49 -11.51 -2.44 -25.06
C VAL A 49 -13.02 -2.27 -24.96
N LYS A 50 -13.79 -3.26 -25.43
CA LYS A 50 -15.25 -3.23 -25.34
C LYS A 50 -15.67 -3.09 -23.88
N ALA A 51 -16.32 -1.97 -23.56
CA ALA A 51 -16.88 -1.75 -22.23
C ALA A 51 -17.87 -2.87 -21.90
N HIS A 52 -17.62 -3.54 -20.80
CA HIS A 52 -18.52 -4.57 -20.29
C HIS A 52 -19.45 -3.93 -19.26
N SER A 53 -20.68 -3.64 -19.67
CA SER A 53 -21.73 -3.21 -18.74
C SER A 53 -22.43 -4.44 -18.19
N HIS A 54 -22.27 -4.69 -16.88
CA HIS A 54 -22.98 -5.77 -16.19
C HIS A 54 -23.66 -5.28 -14.92
N TYR A 55 -24.97 -5.53 -14.91
CA TYR A 55 -26.02 -5.49 -13.89
C TYR A 55 -26.20 -4.23 -13.01
N PRO A 56 -27.47 -3.85 -12.72
CA PRO A 56 -27.76 -2.92 -11.64
C PRO A 56 -27.39 -3.59 -10.33
N VAL A 57 -26.15 -3.37 -9.90
CA VAL A 57 -25.70 -3.70 -8.55
C VAL A 57 -26.57 -2.86 -7.63
N ARG A 58 -27.59 -3.48 -7.00
CA ARG A 58 -28.14 -2.94 -5.75
C ARG A 58 -26.92 -2.65 -4.90
N LYS A 59 -26.70 -1.36 -4.58
CA LYS A 59 -25.58 -0.87 -3.76
C LYS A 59 -25.12 -1.98 -2.84
N CYS A 60 -23.92 -2.50 -3.08
CA CYS A 60 -23.20 -3.26 -2.07
C CYS A 60 -22.81 -2.25 -0.99
N LEU A 61 -23.82 -1.80 -0.22
CA LEU A 61 -23.64 -1.77 1.21
C LEU A 61 -23.16 -3.18 1.56
N LEU A 62 -22.27 -3.33 2.53
CA LEU A 62 -22.18 -4.58 3.28
C LEU A 62 -23.51 -4.82 4.01
N GLN A 63 -24.56 -5.11 3.25
CA GLN A 63 -25.69 -5.92 3.61
C GLN A 63 -25.38 -7.28 2.96
N SER A 64 -24.38 -7.96 3.54
CA SER A 64 -24.58 -9.40 3.75
C SER A 64 -25.98 -9.54 4.37
N GLU A 65 -26.76 -10.55 4.03
CA GLU A 65 -28.20 -10.64 4.33
C GLU A 65 -28.51 -10.81 5.86
N ARG A 66 -28.04 -9.85 6.68
CA ARG A 66 -28.00 -9.70 8.15
C ARG A 66 -26.72 -10.20 8.85
N PRO A 67 -25.64 -9.41 8.77
CA PRO A 67 -24.73 -9.26 9.89
C PRO A 67 -24.40 -7.79 10.20
N SER A 68 -24.36 -7.47 11.48
CA SER A 68 -24.15 -6.15 12.05
C SER A 68 -22.67 -5.76 12.08
N HIS A 69 -22.02 -5.71 10.92
CA HIS A 69 -20.62 -5.30 10.86
C HIS A 69 -20.47 -3.79 10.95
N ARG A 70 -19.62 -3.29 11.86
CA ARG A 70 -19.22 -1.87 11.91
C ARG A 70 -17.83 -1.73 11.27
N LEU A 71 -17.76 -0.97 10.18
CA LEU A 71 -16.49 -0.53 9.59
C LEU A 71 -15.97 0.67 10.37
N ALA A 72 -14.71 0.61 10.78
CA ALA A 72 -13.98 1.74 11.34
C ALA A 72 -12.59 1.79 10.71
N ASN A 73 -12.11 2.98 10.39
CA ASN A 73 -10.72 3.23 10.00
C ASN A 73 -10.01 3.84 11.21
N LEU A 74 -8.79 3.38 11.50
CA LEU A 74 -7.93 3.92 12.55
C LEU A 74 -6.62 4.38 11.89
N GLU A 75 -5.87 5.29 12.49
CA GLU A 75 -4.66 5.81 11.83
C GLU A 75 -3.62 4.71 11.52
N TYR A 76 -3.47 3.74 12.42
CA TYR A 76 -2.48 2.65 12.31
C TYR A 76 -3.04 1.35 11.71
N SER A 77 -4.34 1.29 11.42
CA SER A 77 -4.95 0.11 10.83
C SER A 77 -5.75 0.55 9.63
N CYS A 78 -5.67 -0.18 8.52
CA CYS A 78 -6.58 0.03 7.41
C CYS A 78 -8.04 -0.27 7.83
N ILE A 79 -8.80 -0.94 6.96
CA ILE A 79 -10.16 -1.36 7.27
C ILE A 79 -10.17 -2.29 8.50
N VAL A 80 -10.95 -1.91 9.51
CA VAL A 80 -11.28 -2.77 10.66
C VAL A 80 -12.71 -3.27 10.53
N LEU A 81 -12.87 -4.59 10.51
CA LEU A 81 -14.16 -5.26 10.53
C LEU A 81 -14.52 -5.58 11.99
N ASN A 82 -15.63 -5.05 12.49
CA ASN A 82 -16.11 -5.33 13.86
C ASN A 82 -17.40 -6.13 13.83
N ASN A 83 -17.63 -6.93 14.88
CA ASN A 83 -18.84 -7.72 15.11
C ASN A 83 -19.22 -8.59 13.90
N ILE A 84 -18.32 -9.49 13.52
CA ILE A 84 -18.54 -10.47 12.48
C ILE A 84 -19.43 -11.60 12.98
N THR A 85 -20.63 -11.73 12.41
CA THR A 85 -21.60 -12.80 12.70
C THR A 85 -22.02 -13.54 11.42
N PHE A 86 -22.53 -14.75 11.56
CA PHE A 86 -23.08 -15.56 10.47
C PHE A 86 -24.44 -16.13 10.87
N ASN A 87 -25.40 -16.12 9.93
CA ASN A 87 -26.75 -16.65 10.13
C ASN A 87 -26.81 -18.10 9.64
N ASP A 88 -26.90 -19.04 10.57
CA ASP A 88 -27.04 -20.47 10.32
C ASP A 88 -28.50 -20.88 10.52
N LYS A 89 -29.27 -20.85 9.42
CA LYS A 89 -30.70 -21.23 9.39
C LYS A 89 -31.49 -20.62 10.55
N GLU A 90 -31.50 -19.29 10.61
CA GLU A 90 -32.16 -18.43 11.63
C GLU A 90 -31.41 -18.27 12.96
N THR A 91 -30.34 -19.04 13.19
CA THR A 91 -29.49 -18.86 14.38
C THR A 91 -28.30 -17.95 14.04
N VAL A 92 -28.25 -16.76 14.64
CA VAL A 92 -27.09 -15.85 14.50
C VAL A 92 -25.95 -16.28 15.39
N ARG A 93 -24.80 -16.59 14.79
CA ARG A 93 -23.60 -17.10 15.46
C ARG A 93 -22.46 -16.08 15.33
N PRO A 94 -21.81 -15.67 16.43
CA PRO A 94 -20.63 -14.82 16.34
C PRO A 94 -19.45 -15.59 15.73
N ILE A 95 -18.65 -14.90 14.91
CA ILE A 95 -17.40 -15.41 14.32
C ILE A 95 -16.20 -14.63 14.89
N PHE A 96 -16.13 -13.32 14.64
CA PHE A 96 -15.04 -12.47 15.11
C PHE A 96 -15.58 -11.19 15.73
N TYR A 97 -15.05 -10.79 16.88
CA TYR A 97 -15.38 -9.48 17.45
C TYR A 97 -14.70 -8.33 16.69
N ARG A 98 -13.44 -8.52 16.29
CA ARG A 98 -12.65 -7.54 15.53
C ARG A 98 -11.67 -8.28 14.63
N LEU A 99 -11.53 -7.84 13.38
CA LEU A 99 -10.57 -8.35 12.41
C LEU A 99 -9.95 -7.18 11.63
N SER A 100 -8.62 -7.12 11.58
CA SER A 100 -7.87 -6.12 10.82
C SER A 100 -6.49 -6.65 10.42
N LEU A 101 -5.83 -5.97 9.48
CA LEU A 101 -4.38 -6.06 9.35
C LEU A 101 -3.76 -5.37 10.56
N ALA A 102 -2.78 -6.03 11.18
CA ALA A 102 -2.13 -5.55 12.39
C ALA A 102 -0.75 -4.96 12.09
N GLU A 103 0.00 -5.56 11.17
CA GLU A 103 1.32 -5.09 10.75
C GLU A 103 1.66 -5.60 9.34
N MET A 104 2.62 -4.95 8.68
CA MET A 104 3.20 -5.40 7.41
C MET A 104 4.70 -5.14 7.40
N VAL A 105 5.50 -6.12 6.96
CA VAL A 105 6.95 -5.94 6.78
C VAL A 105 7.33 -6.23 5.32
N VAL A 106 8.13 -5.34 4.73
CA VAL A 106 8.61 -5.48 3.33
C VAL A 106 10.14 -5.55 3.30
N PRO A 107 10.74 -6.72 3.60
CA PRO A 107 12.18 -6.86 3.69
C PRO A 107 12.83 -7.01 2.30
N TYR A 108 13.79 -6.14 2.00
CA TYR A 108 14.62 -6.27 0.81
C TYR A 108 15.77 -7.26 1.05
N GLY A 109 15.96 -8.19 0.12
CA GLY A 109 16.96 -9.27 0.24
C GLY A 109 18.37 -8.96 -0.26
N ASN A 110 18.73 -7.69 -0.50
CA ASN A 110 20.11 -7.35 -0.90
C ASN A 110 20.99 -7.25 0.36
N PRO A 111 22.02 -8.11 0.53
CA PRO A 111 22.88 -8.09 1.72
C PRO A 111 23.90 -6.94 1.73
N GLU A 112 24.11 -6.25 0.60
CA GLU A 112 25.05 -5.13 0.53
C GLU A 112 24.60 -3.96 1.42
N HIS A 113 25.55 -3.34 2.14
CA HIS A 113 25.25 -2.14 2.89
C HIS A 113 24.86 -0.97 1.94
N SER A 114 23.79 -0.22 2.18
CA SER A 114 22.96 -0.15 3.39
C SER A 114 21.56 -0.76 3.22
N HIS A 115 21.41 -1.71 2.31
CA HIS A 115 20.11 -2.23 1.89
C HIS A 115 19.39 -2.98 3.01
N GLN A 116 20.10 -3.46 4.03
CA GLN A 116 19.50 -4.08 5.19
C GLN A 116 18.48 -3.19 5.92
N ARG A 117 18.57 -1.86 5.81
CA ARG A 117 17.61 -0.92 6.44
C ARG A 117 16.28 -0.80 5.70
N LYS A 118 16.16 -1.42 4.53
CA LYS A 118 14.91 -1.43 3.76
C LYS A 118 14.07 -2.62 4.21
N HIS A 119 13.41 -2.46 5.34
CA HIS A 119 12.50 -3.44 5.93
C HIS A 119 11.37 -2.71 6.68
N ALA A 120 10.76 -1.73 6.00
CA ALA A 120 9.75 -0.89 6.62
C ALA A 120 8.64 -1.75 7.26
N PHE A 121 8.22 -1.33 8.44
CA PHE A 121 7.01 -1.82 9.09
C PHE A 121 5.88 -0.86 8.72
N ASP A 122 5.24 -1.06 7.57
CA ASP A 122 4.45 0.00 6.92
C ASP A 122 3.32 0.53 7.81
N LEU A 123 2.62 -0.36 8.52
CA LEU A 123 1.49 0.05 9.35
C LEU A 123 1.97 0.73 10.64
N GLY A 124 3.04 0.24 11.26
CA GLY A 124 3.62 0.81 12.47
C GLY A 124 4.42 2.11 12.25
N GLU A 125 5.14 2.24 11.14
CA GLU A 125 6.02 3.38 10.84
C GLU A 125 5.31 4.51 10.10
N TYR A 126 4.31 4.21 9.27
CA TYR A 126 3.62 5.20 8.44
C TYR A 126 2.10 5.25 8.65
N GLY A 127 1.50 4.16 9.12
CA GLY A 127 0.05 4.03 9.24
C GLY A 127 -0.59 3.42 7.99
N GLY A 128 -1.75 2.78 8.20
CA GLY A 128 -2.56 2.18 7.13
C GLY A 128 -3.84 2.95 6.81
N GLY A 129 -4.10 4.05 7.52
CA GLY A 129 -5.29 4.89 7.40
C GLY A 129 -5.22 5.92 6.29
#